data_AF-A0A7K4GJW6-F1
#
_entry.id   AF-A0A7K4GJW6-F1
#
_cell.length_a   1.000
_cell.length_b   1.000
_cell.length_c   1.000
_cell.angle_alpha   90.00
_cell.angle_beta   90.00
_cell.angle_gamma   90.00
#
_symmetry.space_group_name_H-M   'P 1'
#
loop_
_entity.id
_entity.type
_entity.pdbx_description
1 polymer ?
#
loop_
_entity_poly.entity_id
_entity_poly.type
_entity_poly.pdbx_seq_one_letter_code
_entity_poly.pdbx_strand_id
1 'polypeptide(L)' 'MSKSNSYFDWELTFRKDRHTIKVVKMEQDNINSIGIPTSKYKEFVKEWREKNLG' A
#
# COMPACT_ATOMS: atom_id res chain seq x y z
N MET A 1 -46.41 -9.95 -17.48
CA MET A 1 -45.34 -10.01 -16.47
C MET A 1 -44.23 -9.03 -16.90
N SER A 2 -44.21 -7.83 -16.31
CA SER A 2 -43.18 -6.83 -16.59
C SER A 2 -41.85 -7.31 -16.00
N LYS A 3 -40.89 -7.69 -16.84
CA LYS A 3 -39.55 -8.07 -16.38
C LYS A 3 -38.89 -6.87 -15.73
N SER A 4 -38.36 -7.07 -14.52
CA SER A 4 -37.65 -6.07 -13.74
C SER A 4 -36.32 -5.71 -14.43
N ASN A 5 -36.33 -4.66 -15.24
CA ASN A 5 -35.15 -4.09 -15.90
C ASN A 5 -34.04 -3.61 -14.91
N SER A 6 -34.32 -3.62 -13.61
CA SER A 6 -33.41 -3.07 -12.59
C SER A 6 -32.14 -3.89 -12.35
N TYR A 7 -32.17 -5.22 -12.52
CA TYR A 7 -30.99 -6.04 -12.17
C TYR A 7 -29.85 -5.85 -13.17
N PHE A 8 -30.17 -5.71 -14.46
CA PHE A 8 -29.18 -5.53 -15.52
C PHE A 8 -28.59 -4.10 -15.52
N ASP A 9 -29.41 -3.10 -15.15
CA ASP A 9 -28.96 -1.70 -15.04
C ASP A 9 -28.02 -1.47 -13.86
N TRP A 10 -28.22 -2.17 -12.74
CA TRP A 10 -27.27 -2.16 -11.61
C TRP A 10 -25.92 -2.73 -12.01
N GLU A 11 -25.89 -3.83 -12.78
CA GLU A 11 -24.62 -4.40 -13.21
C GLU A 11 -23.85 -3.48 -14.16
N LEU A 12 -24.55 -2.75 -15.03
CA LEU A 12 -23.95 -1.78 -15.96
C LEU A 12 -23.37 -0.56 -15.25
N THR A 13 -23.99 -0.10 -14.15
CA THR A 13 -23.52 1.07 -13.39
C THR A 13 -22.28 0.76 -12.55
N PHE A 14 -22.20 -0.42 -11.92
CA PHE A 14 -21.10 -0.72 -11.00
C PHE A 14 -19.91 -1.46 -11.61
N ARG A 15 -20.04 -2.02 -12.83
CA ARG A 15 -18.99 -2.86 -13.43
C ARG A 15 -17.98 -2.10 -14.30
N LYS A 16 -18.21 -0.81 -14.61
CA LYS A 16 -17.39 -0.02 -15.56
C LYS A 16 -16.28 0.85 -14.97
N ASP A 17 -16.20 1.04 -13.65
CA ASP A 17 -15.06 1.74 -13.04
C ASP A 17 -14.01 0.77 -12.49
N ARG A 18 -13.70 -0.26 -13.28
CA ARG A 18 -12.37 -0.88 -13.21
C ARG A 18 -11.38 0.03 -13.91
N HIS A 19 -11.32 1.30 -13.47
CA HIS A 19 -10.05 1.99 -13.55
C HIS A 19 -9.09 1.08 -12.81
N THR A 20 -8.23 0.42 -13.58
CA THR A 20 -6.96 -0.11 -13.12
C THR A 20 -6.34 1.00 -12.30
N ILE A 21 -6.63 1.01 -11.00
CA ILE A 21 -5.79 1.57 -9.98
C ILE A 21 -4.52 0.79 -10.24
N LYS A 22 -3.63 1.37 -11.05
CA LYS A 22 -2.21 1.04 -10.98
C LYS A 22 -1.95 1.33 -9.52
N VAL A 23 -2.02 0.29 -8.69
CA VAL A 23 -1.47 0.32 -7.35
C VAL A 23 -0.01 0.57 -7.66
N VAL A 24 0.35 1.85 -7.72
CA VAL A 24 1.71 2.28 -7.52
C VAL A 24 2.02 1.58 -6.23
N LYS A 25 2.81 0.50 -6.31
CA LYS A 25 3.48 -0.05 -5.15
C LYS A 25 4.32 1.12 -4.70
N MET A 26 3.73 2.02 -3.91
CA MET A 26 4.47 2.82 -2.98
C MET A 26 5.28 1.76 -2.27
N GLU A 27 6.58 1.79 -2.50
CA GLU A 27 7.51 1.00 -1.73
C GLU A 27 7.07 1.25 -0.30
N GLN A 28 6.40 0.25 0.29
CA GLN A 28 5.98 0.33 1.67
C GLN A 28 7.31 0.27 2.37
N ASP A 29 7.82 1.46 2.69
CA ASP A 29 8.99 1.61 3.54
C ASP A 29 8.76 0.63 4.68
N ASN A 30 9.65 -0.34 4.80
CA ASN A 30 9.49 -1.40 5.77
C ASN A 30 9.73 -0.73 7.14
N ILE A 31 8.66 -0.19 7.71
CA ILE A 31 8.68 0.55 8.96
C ILE A 31 8.83 -0.48 10.07
N ASN A 32 9.83 -0.26 10.93
CA ASN A 32 10.07 -1.14 12.07
C ASN A 32 8.99 -0.97 13.16
N SER A 33 9.04 -1.79 14.22
CA SER A 33 8.11 -1.70 15.35
C SER A 33 8.11 -0.37 16.11
N ILE A 34 9.09 0.50 15.83
CA ILE A 34 9.27 1.81 16.47
C ILE A 34 8.79 2.95 15.54
N GLY A 35 8.27 2.62 14.35
CA GLY A 35 7.75 3.64 13.43
C GLY A 35 8.83 4.30 12.55
N ILE A 36 10.04 3.74 12.47
CA ILE A 36 11.16 4.27 11.69
C ILE A 36 11.40 3.36 10.47
N PRO A 37 11.74 3.89 9.29
CA PRO A 37 12.18 3.07 8.16
C PRO A 37 13.36 2.18 8.55
N THR A 38 13.26 0.89 8.23
CA THR A 38 14.29 -0.11 8.61
C THR A 38 15.68 0.23 8.06
N SER A 39 15.75 0.86 6.87
CA SER A 39 17.00 1.37 6.29
C SER A 39 17.69 2.37 7.23
N LYS A 40 16.95 3.41 7.64
CA LYS A 40 17.43 4.48 8.51
C LYS A 40 17.86 3.96 9.88
N TYR A 41 17.13 2.98 10.41
CA TYR A 41 17.49 2.33 11.67
C TYR A 41 18.81 1.56 11.57
N LYS A 42 19.02 0.80 10.49
CA LYS A 42 20.27 0.06 10.27
C LYS A 42 21.48 0.98 10.15
N GLU A 43 21.34 2.11 9.45
CA GLU A 43 22.39 3.13 9.33
C GLU A 43 22.76 3.69 10.70
N PHE A 44 21.77 4.10 11.49
CA PHE A 44 22.00 4.59 12.85
C PHE A 44 22.74 3.58 13.73
N VAL A 45 22.32 2.32 13.73
CA VAL A 45 22.98 1.26 14.53
C VAL A 45 24.42 1.05 14.09
N LYS A 46 24.69 1.12 12.78
CA LYS A 46 26.04 0.99 12.23
C LYS A 46 26.94 2.13 12.70
N GLU A 47 26.50 3.38 12.55
CA GLU A 47 27.26 4.56 13.00
C GLU A 47 27.50 4.54 14.51
N TRP A 48 26.46 4.20 15.29
CA TRP A 48 26.57 4.07 16.73
C TRP A 48 27.60 3.01 17.12
N ARG A 49 27.62 1.86 16.43
CA ARG A 49 28.60 0.80 16.67
C ARG A 49 30.01 1.28 16.38
N GLU A 50 30.24 1.91 15.23
CA GLU A 50 31.57 2.41 14.83
C GLU A 50 32.09 3.46 15.82
N LYS A 51 31.21 4.32 16.35
CA LYS A 51 31.60 5.38 17.28
C LYS A 51 31.94 4.90 18.70
N ASN A 52 31.32 3.80 19.15
CA ASN A 52 31.41 3.35 20.55
C ASN A 52 32.22 2.05 20.72
N LEU A 53 32.31 1.23 19.68
CA LEU A 53 32.94 -0.09 19.72
C LEU A 53 34.10 -0.22 18.71
N GLY A 54 34.40 0.85 17.95
CA GLY A 54 35.49 0.94 16.98
C GLY A 54 36.70 1.67 17.53
#